data_AF-A0A9Q1B4K3-F1
#
_entry.id   AF-A0A9Q1B4K3-F1
#
_cell.length_a   1.000
_cell.length_b   1.000
_cell.length_c   1.000
_cell.angle_alpha   90.00
_cell.angle_beta   90.00
_cell.angle_gamma   90.00
#
_symmetry.space_group_name_H-M   'P 1'
#
loop_
_entity.id
_entity.type
_entity.pdbx_description
1 polymer ?
#
loop_
_entity_poly.entity_id
_entity_poly.type
_entity_poly.pdbx_seq_one_letter_code
_entity_poly.pdbx_strand_id
1 'polypeptide(L)'
;MGSYQCHLWNMVLLLLRTLPKEHRSRRLPYHQESMAQAKQDRIAACHITDSASKQAATSVALQGPAWLRSASISDGAHKWTEDLPFDGAGLFTAKTDGTVDNLQEMRKTQRTTSF
;
A
#
# COMPACT_ATOMS: atom_id res chain seq x y z
N MET A 1 0.76 1.03 -18.81
CA MET A 1 1.56 1.76 -19.82
C MET A 1 1.75 3.23 -19.43
N GLY A 2 3.00 3.72 -19.45
CA GLY A 2 3.29 5.14 -19.19
C GLY A 2 2.88 6.06 -20.35
N SER A 3 2.71 7.36 -20.08
CA SER A 3 2.31 8.38 -21.07
C SER A 3 3.24 8.42 -22.28
N TYR A 4 4.56 8.34 -22.03
CA TYR A 4 5.59 8.30 -23.07
C TYR A 4 5.46 7.09 -23.99
N GLN A 5 5.21 5.91 -23.43
CA GLN A 5 5.09 4.67 -24.19
C GLN A 5 3.80 4.65 -25.03
N CYS A 6 2.70 5.22 -24.51
CA CYS A 6 1.47 5.51 -25.28
C CYS A 6 1.75 6.41 -26.48
N HIS A 7 2.53 7.48 -26.29
CA HIS A 7 2.90 8.39 -27.36
C HIS A 7 3.69 7.69 -28.47
N LEU A 8 4.68 6.87 -28.11
CA LEU A 8 5.44 6.08 -29.09
C LEU A 8 4.55 5.13 -29.89
N TRP A 9 3.62 4.42 -29.25
CA TRP A 9 2.68 3.54 -29.95
C TRP A 9 1.74 4.30 -30.88
N ASN A 10 1.36 5.52 -30.54
CA ASN A 10 0.59 6.38 -31.45
C ASN A 10 1.41 6.80 -32.68
N MET A 11 2.71 7.08 -32.52
CA MET A 11 3.61 7.37 -33.65
C MET A 11 3.78 6.16 -34.56
N VAL A 12 3.88 4.95 -33.98
CA VAL A 12 3.88 3.70 -34.75
C VAL A 12 2.60 3.52 -35.55
N LEU A 13 1.43 3.87 -35.00
CA LEU A 13 0.16 3.83 -35.72
C LEU A 13 0.14 4.78 -36.93
N LEU A 14 0.72 5.98 -36.79
CA LEU A 14 0.85 6.94 -37.89
C LEU A 14 1.71 6.37 -39.01
N LEU A 15 2.84 5.73 -38.68
CA LEU A 15 3.69 5.03 -39.64
C LEU A 15 2.96 3.86 -40.30
N LEU A 16 2.23 3.05 -39.55
CA LEU A 16 1.47 1.92 -40.10
C LEU A 16 0.40 2.34 -41.12
N ARG A 17 -0.14 3.57 -40.99
CA ARG A 17 -1.13 4.11 -41.92
C ARG A 17 -0.54 4.54 -43.27
N THR A 18 0.76 4.81 -43.36
CA THR A 18 1.42 5.15 -44.63
C THR A 18 1.78 3.89 -45.44
N LEU A 19 1.79 2.71 -44.82
CA LEU A 19 2.13 1.46 -45.50
C LEU A 19 1.05 1.03 -46.51
N PRO A 20 1.45 0.32 -47.59
CA PRO A 20 0.53 -0.35 -48.51
C PRO A 20 -0.46 -1.26 -47.80
N LYS A 21 -1.66 -1.39 -48.36
CA LYS A 21 -2.83 -2.04 -47.72
C LYS A 21 -2.52 -3.47 -47.25
N GLU A 22 -1.73 -4.21 -48.02
CA GLU A 22 -1.32 -5.58 -47.75
C GLU A 22 -0.47 -5.72 -46.47
N HIS A 23 0.53 -4.85 -46.31
CA HIS A 23 1.36 -4.83 -45.11
C HIS A 23 0.66 -4.22 -43.91
N ARG A 24 -0.25 -3.27 -44.14
CA ARG A 24 -1.07 -2.65 -43.09
C ARG A 24 -2.00 -3.66 -42.45
N SER A 25 -2.74 -4.44 -43.25
CA SER A 25 -3.67 -5.45 -42.74
C SER A 25 -2.97 -6.50 -41.87
N ARG A 26 -1.72 -6.84 -42.17
CA ARG A 26 -0.93 -7.77 -41.37
C ARG A 26 -0.39 -7.14 -40.08
N ARG A 27 -0.08 -5.84 -40.06
CA ARG A 27 0.62 -5.18 -38.94
C ARG A 27 -0.29 -4.44 -37.97
N LEU A 28 -1.47 -4.00 -38.41
CA LEU A 28 -2.46 -3.33 -37.57
C LEU A 28 -2.94 -4.19 -36.36
N PRO A 29 -3.17 -5.51 -36.51
CA PRO A 29 -3.59 -6.35 -35.39
C PRO A 29 -2.55 -6.40 -34.26
N TYR A 30 -1.26 -6.51 -34.58
CA TYR A 30 -0.19 -6.50 -33.58
C TYR A 30 -0.12 -5.18 -32.79
N HIS A 31 -0.40 -4.06 -33.45
CA HIS A 31 -0.49 -2.76 -32.78
C HIS A 31 -1.67 -2.73 -31.80
N GLN A 32 -2.84 -3.21 -32.23
CA GLN A 32 -4.04 -3.28 -31.39
C GLN A 32 -3.84 -4.21 -30.18
N GLU A 33 -3.23 -5.37 -30.40
CA GLU A 33 -2.88 -6.32 -29.35
C GLU A 33 -1.90 -5.71 -28.35
N SER A 34 -0.85 -5.03 -28.83
CA SER A 34 0.11 -4.33 -27.95
C SER A 34 -0.56 -3.26 -27.09
N MET A 35 -1.49 -2.49 -27.67
CA MET A 35 -2.27 -1.50 -26.93
C MET A 35 -3.23 -2.13 -25.91
N ALA A 36 -3.80 -3.30 -26.22
CA ALA A 36 -4.67 -4.04 -25.32
C ALA A 36 -3.89 -4.63 -24.14
N GLN A 37 -2.76 -5.28 -24.42
CA GLN A 37 -1.83 -5.82 -23.41
C GLN A 37 -1.40 -4.72 -22.44
N ALA A 38 -1.00 -3.57 -22.96
CA ALA A 38 -0.47 -2.51 -22.10
C ALA A 38 -1.54 -1.83 -21.21
N LYS A 39 -2.82 -1.93 -21.58
CA LYS A 39 -3.95 -1.59 -20.69
C LYS A 39 -4.13 -2.64 -19.60
N GLN A 40 -4.07 -3.92 -19.95
CA GLN A 40 -4.14 -5.02 -18.98
C GLN A 40 -2.99 -4.95 -17.96
N ASP A 41 -1.76 -4.69 -18.41
CA ASP A 41 -0.61 -4.52 -17.51
C ASP A 41 -0.80 -3.39 -16.50
N ARG A 42 -1.44 -2.28 -16.92
CA ARG A 42 -1.75 -1.17 -16.01
C ARG A 42 -2.75 -1.61 -14.93
N ILE A 43 -3.81 -2.32 -15.33
CA ILE A 43 -4.84 -2.82 -14.42
C ILE A 43 -4.20 -3.82 -13.45
N ALA A 44 -3.38 -4.74 -13.96
CA ALA A 44 -2.64 -5.69 -13.14
C ALA A 44 -1.72 -5.00 -12.13
N ALA A 45 -0.98 -3.97 -12.53
CA ALA A 45 -0.15 -3.19 -11.61
C ALA A 45 -0.96 -2.51 -10.50
N CYS A 46 -2.14 -1.96 -10.81
CA CYS A 46 -3.06 -1.44 -9.80
C CYS A 46 -3.52 -2.53 -8.82
N HIS A 47 -3.89 -3.71 -9.32
CA HIS A 47 -4.28 -4.84 -8.48
C HIS A 47 -3.15 -5.36 -7.60
N ILE A 48 -1.92 -5.44 -8.12
CA ILE A 48 -0.72 -5.83 -7.35
C ILE A 48 -0.46 -4.82 -6.24
N THR A 49 -0.63 -3.52 -6.52
CA THR A 49 -0.43 -2.47 -5.52
C THR A 49 -1.50 -2.55 -4.43
N ASP A 50 -2.76 -2.77 -4.80
CA ASP A 50 -3.87 -2.93 -3.86
C ASP A 50 -3.75 -4.21 -3.02
N SER A 51 -3.31 -5.32 -3.62
CA SER A 51 -3.06 -6.55 -2.85
C SER A 51 -1.87 -6.39 -1.90
N ALA A 52 -0.79 -5.75 -2.35
CA ALA A 52 0.37 -5.47 -1.51
C ALA A 52 0.02 -4.51 -0.35
N SER A 53 -0.78 -3.47 -0.59
CA SER A 53 -1.21 -2.55 0.47
C SER A 53 -2.10 -3.24 1.50
N LYS A 54 -3.03 -4.09 1.05
CA LYS A 54 -3.86 -4.93 1.94
C LYS A 54 -3.00 -5.89 2.75
N GLN A 55 -2.06 -6.57 2.11
CA GLN A 55 -1.15 -7.49 2.79
C GLN A 55 -0.29 -6.78 3.84
N ALA A 56 0.23 -5.58 3.53
CA ALA A 56 0.97 -4.77 4.47
C ALA A 56 0.08 -4.33 5.66
N ALA A 57 -1.13 -3.86 5.40
CA ALA A 57 -2.10 -3.49 6.44
C ALA A 57 -2.46 -4.68 7.35
N THR A 58 -2.69 -5.87 6.76
CA THR A 58 -2.93 -7.10 7.53
C THR A 58 -1.72 -7.49 8.36
N SER A 59 -0.50 -7.38 7.81
CA SER A 59 0.73 -7.67 8.56
C SER A 59 0.87 -6.77 9.78
N VAL A 60 0.59 -5.47 9.64
CA VAL A 60 0.64 -4.53 10.77
C VAL A 60 -0.45 -4.84 11.79
N ALA A 61 -1.68 -5.10 11.33
CA ALA A 61 -2.80 -5.47 12.19
C ALA A 61 -2.54 -6.77 12.98
N LEU A 62 -1.73 -7.70 12.46
CA LEU A 62 -1.32 -8.91 13.17
C LEU A 62 -0.14 -8.68 14.13
N GLN A 63 0.79 -7.80 13.78
CA GLN A 63 1.95 -7.51 14.61
C GLN A 63 1.58 -6.70 15.86
N GLY A 64 0.64 -5.75 15.77
CA GLY A 64 0.20 -4.92 16.90
C GLY A 64 -0.24 -5.75 18.12
N PRO A 65 -1.26 -6.62 17.99
CA PRO A 65 -1.73 -7.46 19.10
C PRO A 65 -0.70 -8.49 19.58
N ALA A 66 0.21 -8.96 18.71
CA ALA A 66 1.30 -9.86 19.09
C ALA A 66 2.35 -9.15 19.95
N TRP A 67 2.71 -7.91 19.60
CA TRP A 67 3.61 -7.07 20.38
C TRP A 67 2.97 -6.65 21.71
N LEU A 68 1.69 -6.25 21.70
CA LEU A 68 0.95 -5.88 22.90
C LEU A 68 0.84 -7.04 23.90
N ARG A 69 0.59 -8.26 23.41
CA ARG A 69 0.62 -9.48 24.24
C ARG A 69 1.98 -9.73 24.89
N SER A 70 3.08 -9.37 24.23
CA SER A 70 4.43 -9.51 24.80
C SER A 70 4.80 -8.38 25.78
N ALA A 71 4.20 -7.20 25.63
CA ALA A 71 4.58 -5.98 26.35
C ALA A 71 3.94 -5.83 27.75
N SER A 72 3.11 -6.79 28.21
CA SER A 72 2.52 -6.81 29.56
C SER A 72 1.78 -5.50 29.95
N ILE A 73 1.06 -4.90 29.00
CA ILE A 73 0.32 -3.64 29.17
C ILE A 73 -1.10 -3.93 29.71
N SER A 74 -1.72 -2.98 30.44
CA SER A 74 -3.06 -3.19 31.03
C SER A 74 -4.16 -3.30 29.97
N ASP A 75 -5.24 -4.04 30.28
CA ASP A 75 -6.39 -4.29 29.38
C ASP A 75 -7.01 -3.03 28.77
N GLY A 76 -6.98 -1.90 29.50
CA GLY A 76 -7.50 -0.62 29.02
C GLY A 76 -6.66 0.02 27.92
N ALA A 77 -5.33 -0.18 27.94
CA ALA A 77 -4.44 0.26 26.87
C ALA A 77 -4.55 -0.65 25.64
N HIS A 78 -4.82 -1.95 25.83
CA HIS A 78 -4.96 -2.92 24.75
C HIS A 78 -6.11 -2.57 23.78
N LYS A 79 -7.28 -2.22 24.32
CA LYS A 79 -8.45 -1.80 23.53
C LYS A 79 -8.22 -0.50 22.76
N TRP A 80 -7.53 0.47 23.37
CA TRP A 80 -7.30 1.76 22.73
C TRP A 80 -6.32 1.64 21.55
N THR A 81 -5.32 0.77 21.67
CA THR A 81 -4.31 0.57 20.63
C THR A 81 -4.81 -0.29 19.46
N GLU A 82 -5.72 -1.24 19.69
CA GLU A 82 -6.34 -2.04 18.61
C GLU A 82 -7.27 -1.22 17.71
N ASP A 83 -7.92 -0.17 18.24
CA ASP A 83 -8.82 0.71 17.48
C ASP A 83 -8.08 1.82 16.68
N LEU A 84 -6.75 1.91 16.77
CA LEU A 84 -5.99 2.96 16.09
C LEU A 84 -5.79 2.64 14.59
N PRO A 85 -6.18 3.56 13.67
CA PRO A 85 -5.91 3.38 12.26
C PRO A 85 -4.41 3.48 11.97
N PHE A 86 -3.93 2.62 11.06
CA PHE A 86 -2.54 2.62 10.62
C PHE A 86 -2.24 3.84 9.73
N ASP A 87 -1.34 4.72 10.20
CA ASP A 87 -0.98 5.99 9.55
C ASP A 87 0.30 5.90 8.69
N GLY A 88 0.92 4.72 8.58
CA GLY A 88 2.09 4.50 7.72
C GLY A 88 3.41 5.18 8.16
N ALA A 89 3.38 6.10 9.13
CA ALA A 89 4.57 6.75 9.69
C ALA A 89 5.31 5.91 10.75
N GLY A 90 4.69 4.86 11.26
CA GLY A 90 5.20 3.97 12.31
C GLY A 90 4.16 2.93 12.73
N LEU A 91 4.55 1.94 13.56
CA LEU A 91 3.62 0.93 14.09
C LEU A 91 2.54 1.56 14.99
N PHE A 92 2.87 2.71 15.60
CA PHE A 92 1.97 3.58 16.35
C PHE A 92 2.15 5.03 15.90
N THR A 93 1.15 5.87 16.14
CA THR A 93 1.24 7.32 15.88
C THR A 93 2.12 7.99 16.96
N ALA A 94 2.79 9.10 16.65
CA ALA A 94 3.68 9.79 17.61
C ALA A 94 2.98 10.24 18.92
N LYS A 95 1.64 10.34 18.93
CA LYS A 95 0.85 10.63 20.14
C LYS A 95 0.75 9.44 21.10
N THR A 96 0.87 8.22 20.58
CA THR A 96 0.73 6.97 21.32
C THR A 96 1.95 6.74 22.23
N ASP A 97 3.17 7.03 21.75
CA ASP A 97 4.39 6.90 22.57
C ASP A 97 4.36 7.83 23.79
N GLY A 98 3.94 9.09 23.60
CA GLY A 98 3.82 10.04 24.72
C GLY A 98 2.74 9.70 25.75
N THR A 99 1.74 8.89 25.38
CA THR A 99 0.70 8.43 26.32
C THR A 99 1.10 7.16 27.04
N VAL A 100 1.85 6.26 26.39
CA VAL A 100 2.44 5.07 27.03
C VAL A 100 3.48 5.48 28.08
N ASP A 101 4.32 6.48 27.78
CA ASP A 101 5.28 7.04 28.74
C ASP A 101 4.56 7.65 29.95
N ASN A 102 3.50 8.44 29.73
CA ASN A 102 2.72 9.03 30.82
C ASN A 102 2.02 7.96 31.69
N LEU A 103 1.49 6.89 31.08
CA LEU A 103 0.89 5.77 31.82
C LEU A 103 1.92 4.98 32.63
N GLN A 104 3.14 4.83 32.11
CA GLN A 104 4.24 4.24 32.87
C GLN A 104 4.66 5.11 34.05
N GLU A 105 4.77 6.43 33.88
CA GLU A 105 5.11 7.37 34.95
C GLU A 105 4.02 7.46 36.03
N MET A 106 2.74 7.43 35.64
CA MET A 106 1.63 7.33 36.60
C MET A 106 1.70 6.03 37.43
N ARG A 107 2.06 4.90 36.82
CA ARG A 107 2.21 3.63 37.54
C ARG A 107 3.42 3.62 38.48
N LYS A 108 4.51 4.29 38.11
CA LYS A 108 5.69 4.45 38.97
C LYS A 108 5.35 5.31 40.18
N THR A 109 4.70 6.46 39.98
CA THR A 109 4.29 7.37 41.06
C THR A 109 3.28 6.74 42.03
N GLN A 110 2.33 5.95 41.52
CA GLN A 110 1.36 5.23 42.36
C GLN A 110 1.99 4.14 43.24
N ARG A 111 3.13 3.56 42.82
CA ARG A 111 3.92 2.61 43.63
C ARG A 111 4.80 3.28 44.67
N THR A 112 5.22 4.53 44.47
CA THR A 112 6.04 5.26 45.44
C THR A 112 5.24 5.92 46.55
N THR A 113 3.93 6.18 46.33
CA THR A 113 3.05 6.79 47.34
C THR A 113 2.28 5.78 48.21
N SER A 114 2.47 4.47 48.00
CA SER A 114 1.95 3.43 48.88
C SER A 114 2.99 3.08 49.96
N PHE A 115 3.14 3.96 50.95
CA PHE A 115 3.82 3.69 52.22
C PHE A 115 3.09 4.44 53.34
#